data_AF-A0A7W5LKY6-F1
#
_entry.id   AF-A0A7W5LKY6-F1
#
_cell.length_a   1.000
_cell.length_b   1.000
_cell.length_c   1.000
_cell.angle_alpha   90.00
_cell.angle_beta   90.00
_cell.angle_gamma   90.00
#
_symmetry.space_group_name_H-M   'P 1'
#
loop_
_entity.id
_entity.type
_entity.pdbx_description
1 polymer ?
#
loop_
_entity_poly.entity_id
_entity_poly.type
_entity_poly.pdbx_seq_one_letter_code
_entity_poly.pdbx_strand_id
1 'polypeptide(L)' 'MFQAFRGASPPLYPEDVAMMQTLLKDYCKDRGCENTSTEAEEAARELVHWFQIGVTKQSQLRELLHSRAWS' A
#
# COMPACT_ATOMS: atom_id res chain seq x y z
N MET A 1 30.55 15.93 -1.42
CA MET A 1 29.69 15.55 -0.27
C MET A 1 28.25 15.75 -0.71
N PHE A 2 27.51 14.68 -0.98
CA PHE A 2 26.11 14.77 -1.37
C PHE A 2 25.28 15.00 -0.12
N GLN A 3 24.56 16.13 -0.09
CA GLN A 3 23.60 16.44 0.95
C GLN A 3 22.51 15.37 0.88
N ALA A 4 22.49 14.48 1.88
CA ALA A 4 21.45 13.49 2.04
C ALA A 4 20.12 14.23 2.25
N PHE A 5 19.26 14.20 1.24
CA PHE A 5 17.89 14.63 1.37
C PHE A 5 17.26 13.86 2.54
N ARG A 6 16.91 14.59 3.61
CA ARG A 6 15.92 14.11 4.57
C ARG A 6 14.64 13.83 3.77
N GLY A 7 14.28 12.57 3.54
CA GLY A 7 13.00 12.18 2.94
C GLY A 7 13.00 11.83 1.46
N ALA A 8 13.97 11.05 0.97
CA ALA A 8 13.77 10.35 -0.29
C ALA A 8 12.88 9.12 -0.02
N SER A 9 11.58 9.25 -0.24
CA SER A 9 10.68 8.09 -0.32
C SER A 9 11.30 7.08 -1.29
N PRO A 10 11.30 5.77 -0.97
CA PRO A 10 11.84 4.76 -1.85
C PRO A 10 11.26 4.94 -3.27
N PRO A 11 12.09 4.88 -4.33
CA PRO A 11 11.57 4.95 -5.69
C PRO A 11 10.51 3.85 -5.86
N LEU A 12 9.32 4.24 -6.30
CA LEU A 12 8.23 3.32 -6.60
C LEU A 12 8.55 2.65 -7.93
N TYR A 13 8.99 1.40 -7.89
CA TYR A 13 9.20 0.64 -9.10
C TYR A 13 7.88 0.04 -9.61
N PRO A 14 7.77 -0.28 -10.91
CA PRO A 14 6.58 -0.92 -11.47
C PRO A 14 6.18 -2.20 -10.73
N GLU A 15 7.16 -2.99 -10.27
CA GLU A 15 6.97 -4.19 -9.46
C GLU A 15 6.32 -3.90 -8.10
N ASP A 16 6.67 -2.79 -7.46
CA ASP A 16 6.10 -2.38 -6.17
C ASP A 16 4.63 -1.98 -6.34
N VAL A 17 4.33 -1.25 -7.42
CA VAL A 17 2.97 -0.86 -7.78
C VAL A 17 2.13 -2.09 -8.10
N ALA A 18 2.68 -3.06 -8.85
CA ALA A 18 2.01 -4.31 -9.15
C ALA A 18 1.73 -5.15 -7.89
N MET A 19 2.67 -5.16 -6.93
CA MET A 19 2.49 -5.82 -5.63
C MET A 19 1.38 -5.15 -4.81
N MET A 20 1.37 -3.82 -4.71
CA MET A 20 0.32 -3.07 -4.03
C MET A 20 -1.06 -3.26 -4.67
N GLN A 21 -1.14 -3.26 -6.01
CA GLN A 21 -2.40 -3.54 -6.72
C GLN A 21 -2.90 -4.95 -6.48
N THR A 22 -2.00 -5.94 -6.38
CA THR A 22 -2.36 -7.32 -6.07
C THR A 22 -2.93 -7.42 -4.65
N LEU A 23 -2.28 -6.78 -3.67
CA LEU A 23 -2.77 -6.70 -2.30
C LEU A 23 -4.14 -6.05 -2.20
N LEU A 24 -4.36 -4.96 -2.94
CA LEU A 24 -5.63 -4.26 -2.97
C LEU A 24 -6.76 -5.12 -3.58
N LYS A 25 -6.46 -5.84 -4.67
CA LYS A 25 -7.43 -6.75 -5.29
C LYS A 25 -7.81 -7.91 -4.37
N ASP A 26 -6.82 -8.51 -3.70
CA ASP A 26 -7.06 -9.58 -2.73
C ASP A 26 -7.92 -9.07 -1.57
N TYR A 27 -7.59 -7.88 -1.04
CA TYR A 27 -8.36 -7.24 0.00
C TYR A 27 -9.81 -6.98 -0.40
N CYS A 28 -10.03 -6.44 -1.61
CA CYS A 28 -11.39 -6.18 -2.08
C CYS A 28 -12.17 -7.45 -2.40
N LYS A 29 -11.49 -8.50 -2.87
CA LYS A 29 -12.12 -9.80 -3.06
C LYS A 29 -12.56 -10.41 -1.72
N ASP A 30 -11.75 -10.28 -0.67
CA ASP A 30 -12.06 -10.82 0.66
C ASP A 30 -13.23 -10.08 1.33
N ARG A 31 -13.42 -8.78 1.04
CA ARG A 31 -14.51 -7.96 1.61
C ARG A 31 -15.72 -7.74 0.72
N GLY A 32 -15.62 -8.08 -0.57
CA GLY A 32 -16.61 -7.71 -1.55
C GLY A 32 -16.64 -6.21 -1.87
N CYS A 33 -15.53 -5.48 -1.67
CA CYS A 33 -15.47 -4.08 -2.11
C CYS A 33 -15.29 -3.98 -3.63
N GLU A 34 -15.96 -3.00 -4.24
CA GLU A 34 -15.71 -2.67 -5.64
C GLU A 34 -14.36 -1.96 -5.77
N ASN A 35 -13.60 -2.22 -6.84
CA ASN A 35 -12.31 -1.58 -7.08
C ASN A 35 -12.40 -0.05 -7.21
N THR A 36 -13.60 0.48 -7.49
CA THR A 36 -13.93 1.90 -7.60
C THR A 36 -14.60 2.46 -6.34
N SER A 37 -14.75 1.64 -5.29
CA SER A 37 -15.31 2.08 -4.03
C SER A 37 -14.34 3.00 -3.29
N THR A 38 -14.89 3.87 -2.45
CA THR A 38 -14.09 4.73 -1.57
C THR A 38 -13.14 3.92 -0.69
N GLU A 39 -13.56 2.73 -0.24
CA GLU A 39 -12.74 1.82 0.56
C GLU A 39 -11.49 1.35 -0.22
N ALA A 40 -11.64 1.02 -1.50
CA ALA A 40 -10.52 0.63 -2.35
C ALA A 40 -9.54 1.79 -2.59
N GLU A 41 -10.05 3.01 -2.79
CA GLU A 41 -9.20 4.19 -2.97
C GLU A 41 -8.44 4.53 -1.68
N GLU A 42 -9.11 4.50 -0.53
CA GLU A 42 -8.47 4.73 0.77
C GLU A 42 -7.40 3.68 1.06
N ALA A 43 -7.70 2.40 0.84
CA ALA A 43 -6.73 1.31 0.99
C ALA A 43 -5.51 1.49 0.06
N ALA A 44 -5.70 1.94 -1.18
CA ALA A 44 -4.63 2.23 -2.12
C ALA A 44 -3.73 3.38 -1.64
N ARG A 45 -4.31 4.48 -1.14
CA ARG A 45 -3.56 5.62 -0.60
C ARG A 45 -2.67 5.22 0.57
N GLU A 46 -3.19 4.35 1.43
CA GLU A 46 -2.48 3.88 2.62
C GLU A 46 -1.35 2.92 2.29
N LEU A 47 -1.56 2.02 1.33
CA LEU A 47 -0.50 1.18 0.79
C LEU A 47 0.69 2.03 0.30
N VAL A 48 0.40 3.09 -0.47
CA VAL A 48 1.42 4.02 -0.95
C VAL A 48 2.08 4.77 0.20
N HIS A 49 1.31 5.24 1.18
CA HIS A 49 1.84 5.92 2.36
C HIS A 49 2.81 5.02 3.14
N TRP A 50 2.40 3.78 3.44
CA TRP A 50 3.22 2.80 4.13
C TRP A 50 4.50 2.48 3.36
N PHE A 51 4.41 2.34 2.03
CA PHE A 51 5.58 2.14 1.19
C PHE A 51 6.55 3.32 1.27
N GLN A 52 6.04 4.55 1.21
CA GLN A 52 6.84 5.77 1.28
C GLN A 52 7.54 5.98 2.62
N ILE A 53 6.94 5.53 3.74
CA ILE A 53 7.58 5.57 5.07
C ILE A 53 8.53 4.38 5.33
N GLY A 54 8.61 3.41 4.41
CA GLY A 54 9.59 2.33 4.43
C GLY A 54 9.04 0.91 4.62
N VAL A 55 7.71 0.72 4.62
CA VAL A 55 7.09 -0.62 4.66
C VAL A 55 6.98 -1.18 3.24
N THR A 56 8.02 -1.89 2.81
CA THR A 56 8.11 -2.43 1.44
C THR A 56 7.75 -3.91 1.34
N LYS A 57 7.61 -4.62 2.47
CA LYS A 57 7.32 -6.06 2.47
C LYS A 57 5.83 -6.31 2.24
N GLN A 58 5.54 -7.13 1.23
CA GLN A 58 4.17 -7.55 0.89
C GLN A 58 3.40 -8.13 2.08
N SER A 59 4.03 -8.99 2.89
CA SER A 59 3.38 -9.58 4.07
C SER A 59 3.00 -8.54 5.12
N GLN A 60 3.86 -7.55 5.36
CA GLN A 60 3.59 -6.46 6.30
C GLN A 60 2.48 -5.54 5.79
N LEU A 61 2.50 -5.18 4.50
CA LEU A 61 1.44 -4.40 3.88
C LEU A 61 0.09 -5.12 3.95
N ARG A 62 0.08 -6.44 3.72
CA ARG A 62 -1.11 -7.29 3.88
C ARG A 62 -1.62 -7.27 5.32
N GLU A 63 -0.75 -7.50 6.29
CA GLU A 63 -1.11 -7.46 7.71
C GLU A 63 -1.68 -6.09 8.11
N LEU A 64 -1.09 -4.99 7.64
CA LEU A 64 -1.58 -3.63 7.91
C LEU A 64 -2.96 -3.38 7.27
N LEU A 65 -3.18 -3.84 6.04
CA LEU A 65 -4.49 -3.81 5.37
C LEU A 65 -5.57 -4.53 6.18
N HIS A 66 -5.28 -5.76 6.63
CA HIS A 66 -6.23 -6.54 7.42
C HIS A 66 -6.38 -6.02 8.86
N SER A 67 -5.31 -5.48 9.47
CA SER A 67 -5.38 -4.85 10.79
C SER A 67 -6.21 -3.57 10.78
N ARG A 68 -6.29 -2.89 9.63
CA ARG A 68 -7.13 -1.70 9.41
C ARG A 68 -8.58 -2.05 9.06
N ALA A 69 -8.95 -3.34 9.07
CA ALA A 69 -10.34 -3.79 8.99
C ALA A 69 -11.17 -3.32 10.20
N TRP A 70 -11.55 -2.04 10.18
CA TRP A 70 -12.61 -1.41 10.96
C TRP A 70 -12.85 -1.95 12.39
N SER A 71 -12.38 -1.16 13.37
CA SER A 71 -13.23 -0.80 14.51
C SER A 71 -14.22 0.29 14.09
#